data_AF-A0A9P8Y7W5-F1
#
_entry.id   AF-A0A9P8Y7W5-F1
#
_cell.length_a   1.000
_cell.length_b   1.000
_cell.length_c   1.000
_cell.angle_alpha   90.00
_cell.angle_beta   90.00
_cell.angle_gamma   90.00
#
_symmetry.space_group_name_H-M   'P 1'
#
loop_
_entity.id
_entity.type
_entity.pdbx_description
1 polymer ?
#
loop_
_entity_poly.entity_id
_entity_poly.type
_entity_poly.pdbx_seq_one_letter_code
_entity_poly.pdbx_strand_id
1 'polypeptide(L)'
;MHFTSNLFTTALFAGAALAAPAPSYHHVDAQTGITVELTNTAGHVTTLAGFSATGAVTRQAEAHAGEIAKIRVVFSDAAKKSYPFLEPSFRCAARRAPNNQRIIVTRGSSIDFNFGDGGNPNVWSFKNNEAIHASDLSITCDPTFSKIDPARVNDIRVQLSDDARELAVQLDFSASKGAWDLTIPTGGNFVQAELFVGPGIDNQALRCQAVGHGQVVKFNRGANLNKETIGDGGNGEWTVSSGVATAIDKVTCSPRFV
;
A
#
# COMPACT_ATOMS: atom_id res chain seq x y z
N MET A 1 31.97 81.40 4.06
CA MET A 1 32.15 80.03 4.60
C MET A 1 30.76 79.41 4.68
N HIS A 2 30.37 78.61 3.69
CA HIS A 2 29.09 77.91 3.67
C HIS A 2 29.36 76.41 3.73
N PHE A 3 28.81 75.74 4.75
CA PHE A 3 28.79 74.28 4.87
C PHE A 3 27.55 73.75 4.13
N THR A 4 27.75 72.82 3.21
CA THR A 4 26.68 71.99 2.64
C THR A 4 26.89 70.54 3.09
N SER A 5 25.96 70.07 3.92
CA SER A 5 25.88 68.70 4.42
C SER A 5 25.20 67.80 3.37
N ASN A 6 25.85 66.72 2.98
CA ASN A 6 25.24 65.65 2.20
C ASN A 6 24.68 64.58 3.16
N LEU A 7 23.35 64.43 3.18
CA LEU A 7 22.65 63.34 3.86
C LEU A 7 22.75 62.05 3.02
N PHE A 8 23.38 61.03 3.59
CA PHE A 8 23.33 59.65 3.08
C PHE A 8 22.03 58.99 3.57
N THR A 9 21.16 58.62 2.64
CA THR A 9 19.93 57.85 2.93
C THR A 9 20.19 56.37 2.68
N THR A 10 20.34 55.58 3.74
CA THR A 10 20.46 54.12 3.66
C THR A 10 19.05 53.51 3.59
N ALA A 11 18.69 52.90 2.46
CA ALA A 11 17.45 52.13 2.33
C ALA A 11 17.64 50.72 2.92
N LEU A 12 16.95 50.40 4.02
CA LEU A 12 16.80 49.03 4.51
C LEU A 12 15.77 48.30 3.65
N PHE A 13 16.21 47.29 2.90
CA PHE A 13 15.32 46.30 2.32
C PHE A 13 14.92 45.27 3.39
N ALA A 14 13.68 45.36 3.87
CA ALA A 14 13.06 44.30 4.65
C ALA A 14 12.63 43.17 3.71
N GLY A 15 13.46 42.13 3.59
CA GLY A 15 13.09 40.89 2.93
C GLY A 15 12.07 40.13 3.79
N ALA A 16 10.81 40.13 3.40
CA ALA A 16 9.81 39.24 3.96
C ALA A 16 10.12 37.81 3.48
N ALA A 17 10.78 37.02 4.32
CA ALA A 17 10.86 35.59 4.13
C ALA A 17 9.46 35.00 4.35
N LEU A 18 8.79 34.62 3.25
CA LEU A 18 7.61 33.77 3.32
C LEU A 18 8.05 32.41 3.85
N ALA A 19 7.79 32.17 5.13
CA ALA A 19 7.91 30.85 5.72
C ALA A 19 6.98 29.91 4.94
N ALA A 20 7.55 28.89 4.29
CA ALA A 20 6.77 27.79 3.74
C ALA A 20 5.93 27.19 4.89
N PRO A 21 4.66 26.83 4.67
CA PRO A 21 3.86 26.18 5.69
C PRO A 21 4.60 24.92 6.12
N ALA A 22 4.99 24.86 7.40
CA ALA A 22 5.48 23.64 8.00
C ALA A 22 4.39 22.56 7.81
N PRO A 23 4.75 21.31 7.47
CA PRO A 23 3.78 20.23 7.43
C PRO A 23 3.10 20.19 8.80
N SER A 24 1.80 20.44 8.82
CA SER A 24 0.97 20.36 10.00
C SER A 24 1.18 18.99 10.62
N TYR A 25 1.93 18.95 11.72
CA TYR A 25 2.07 17.74 12.53
C TYR A 25 0.67 17.48 13.09
N HIS A 26 -0.07 16.57 12.47
CA HIS A 26 -1.37 16.15 12.94
C HIS A 26 -1.19 15.67 14.38
N HIS A 27 -1.72 16.44 15.33
CA HIS A 27 -1.78 16.06 16.72
C HIS A 27 -2.47 14.69 16.76
N VAL A 28 -1.71 13.65 17.11
CA VAL A 28 -2.26 12.32 17.34
C VAL A 28 -3.09 12.49 18.60
N ASP A 29 -4.41 12.63 18.43
CA ASP A 29 -5.33 12.75 19.54
C ASP A 29 -5.25 11.42 20.30
N ALA A 30 -4.58 11.43 21.46
CA ALA A 30 -4.27 10.22 22.23
C ALA A 30 -5.52 9.53 22.81
N GLN A 31 -6.71 9.95 22.41
CA GLN A 31 -8.01 9.60 22.99
C GLN A 31 -9.04 9.15 21.97
N THR A 32 -8.65 8.73 20.76
CA THR A 32 -9.61 8.15 19.81
C THR A 32 -10.25 6.87 20.32
N GLY A 33 -9.71 6.23 21.38
CA GLY A 33 -10.27 5.03 21.99
C GLY A 33 -10.32 3.85 21.03
N ILE A 34 -9.43 3.84 20.02
CA ILE A 34 -9.23 2.76 19.06
C ILE A 34 -8.04 1.93 19.52
N THR A 35 -8.24 0.62 19.62
CA THR A 35 -7.23 -0.34 20.05
C THR A 35 -7.22 -1.56 19.14
N VAL A 36 -6.13 -2.32 19.17
CA VAL A 36 -6.04 -3.63 18.52
C VAL A 36 -5.71 -4.67 19.57
N GLU A 37 -6.59 -5.65 19.74
CA GLU A 37 -6.37 -6.79 20.61
C GLU A 37 -5.60 -7.89 19.85
N LEU A 38 -4.56 -8.42 20.48
CA LEU A 38 -3.76 -9.53 20.00
C LEU A 38 -3.93 -10.70 20.97
N THR A 39 -4.43 -11.83 20.48
CA THR A 39 -4.56 -13.06 21.29
C THR A 39 -3.44 -14.02 20.92
N ASN A 40 -2.66 -14.43 21.93
CA ASN A 40 -1.60 -15.40 21.74
C ASN A 40 -2.13 -16.85 21.69
N THR A 41 -1.25 -17.81 21.37
CA THR A 41 -1.59 -19.25 21.28
C THR A 41 -2.05 -19.84 22.61
N ALA A 42 -1.70 -19.23 23.75
CA ALA A 42 -2.18 -19.60 25.08
C ALA A 42 -3.53 -18.96 25.45
N GLY A 43 -4.10 -18.12 24.57
CA GLY A 43 -5.36 -17.42 24.81
C GLY A 43 -5.24 -16.11 25.60
N HIS A 44 -4.03 -15.68 25.94
CA HIS A 44 -3.80 -14.39 26.60
C HIS A 44 -3.97 -13.25 25.60
N VAL A 45 -4.67 -12.19 26.01
CA VAL A 45 -4.95 -11.01 25.20
C VAL A 45 -4.05 -9.86 25.64
N THR A 46 -3.36 -9.25 24.68
CA THR A 46 -2.63 -7.98 24.84
C THR A 46 -3.27 -6.91 23.96
N THR A 47 -3.13 -5.64 24.34
CA THR A 47 -3.81 -4.54 23.64
C THR A 47 -2.80 -3.50 23.16
N LEU A 48 -2.81 -3.24 21.86
CA LEU A 48 -2.12 -2.11 21.25
C LEU A 48 -3.05 -0.90 21.25
N ALA A 49 -2.60 0.23 21.79
CA ALA A 49 -3.41 1.44 21.93
C ALA A 49 -2.84 2.64 21.15
N GLY A 50 -3.67 3.69 21.06
CA GLY A 50 -3.29 4.99 20.52
C GLY A 50 -3.28 5.04 19.00
N PHE A 51 -4.16 4.29 18.32
CA PHE A 51 -4.37 4.42 16.87
C PHE A 51 -5.24 5.65 16.56
N SER A 52 -5.07 6.28 15.41
CA SER A 52 -5.82 7.51 15.08
C SER A 52 -6.99 7.25 14.15
N ALA A 53 -8.07 8.02 14.33
CA ALA A 53 -9.21 8.10 13.42
C ALA A 53 -8.89 8.94 12.16
N THR A 54 -7.84 9.75 12.21
CA THR A 54 -7.56 10.79 11.20
C THR A 54 -6.25 10.59 10.44
N GLY A 55 -5.46 9.57 10.78
CA GLY A 55 -4.21 9.31 10.10
C GLY A 55 -3.62 7.94 10.41
N ALA A 56 -2.62 7.58 9.60
CA ALA A 56 -1.89 6.32 9.74
C ALA A 56 -1.12 6.28 11.07
N VAL A 57 -1.29 5.21 11.83
CA VAL A 57 -0.52 4.95 13.05
C VAL A 57 -0.02 3.51 13.04
N THR A 58 1.30 3.35 13.18
CA THR A 58 1.95 2.04 13.33
C THR A 58 2.32 1.77 14.78
N ARG A 59 2.11 0.53 15.22
CA ARG A 59 2.50 0.01 16.54
C ARG A 59 3.15 -1.35 16.37
N GLN A 60 4.19 -1.62 17.16
CA GLN A 60 4.81 -2.93 17.26
C GLN A 60 4.15 -3.72 18.39
N ALA A 61 3.94 -5.02 18.20
CA ALA A 61 3.55 -5.88 19.30
C ALA A 61 4.72 -6.09 20.28
N GLU A 62 4.40 -6.19 21.56
CA GLU A 62 5.41 -6.34 22.60
C GLU A 62 5.95 -7.77 22.60
N ALA A 63 7.27 -7.93 22.57
CA ALA A 63 7.90 -9.25 22.38
C ALA A 63 7.48 -10.30 23.43
N HIS A 64 7.14 -9.88 24.65
CA HIS A 64 6.72 -10.78 25.72
C HIS A 64 5.30 -11.35 25.54
N ALA A 65 4.54 -10.90 24.53
CA ALA A 65 3.24 -11.47 24.19
C ALA A 65 3.35 -12.87 23.56
N GLY A 66 4.55 -13.27 23.11
CA GLY A 66 4.83 -14.58 22.54
C GLY A 66 4.24 -14.75 21.13
N GLU A 67 3.80 -15.96 20.81
CA GLU A 67 3.21 -16.30 19.52
C GLU A 67 1.76 -15.81 19.40
N ILE A 68 1.51 -14.79 18.57
CA ILE A 68 0.17 -14.26 18.31
C ILE A 68 -0.55 -15.15 17.30
N ALA A 69 -1.81 -15.50 17.58
CA ALA A 69 -2.63 -16.34 16.70
C ALA A 69 -3.83 -15.58 16.12
N LYS A 70 -4.32 -14.57 16.84
CA LYS A 70 -5.55 -13.84 16.46
C LYS A 70 -5.43 -12.36 16.73
N ILE A 71 -6.17 -11.57 15.94
CA ILE A 71 -6.19 -10.12 16.02
C ILE A 71 -7.61 -9.57 15.89
N ARG A 72 -7.86 -8.39 16.46
CA ARG A 72 -9.17 -7.73 16.42
C ARG A 72 -9.05 -6.22 16.61
N VAL A 73 -9.89 -5.42 15.94
CA VAL A 73 -9.96 -3.96 16.15
C VAL A 73 -11.07 -3.60 17.12
N VAL A 74 -10.75 -2.97 18.24
CA VAL A 74 -11.72 -2.61 19.28
C VAL A 74 -11.87 -1.10 19.41
N PHE A 75 -13.13 -0.66 19.36
CA PHE A 75 -13.53 0.72 19.60
C PHE A 75 -14.17 0.84 20.99
N SER A 76 -13.68 1.78 21.79
CA SER A 76 -14.36 2.20 23.02
C SER A 76 -15.73 2.84 22.72
N ASP A 77 -16.60 2.91 23.72
CA ASP A 77 -17.91 3.58 23.57
C ASP A 77 -17.76 5.06 23.20
N ALA A 78 -16.74 5.74 23.74
CA ALA A 78 -16.41 7.11 23.38
C ALA A 78 -16.02 7.21 21.90
N ALA A 79 -15.20 6.27 21.40
CA ALA A 79 -14.81 6.21 20.00
C ALA A 79 -16.00 6.01 19.06
N LYS A 80 -16.89 5.06 19.41
CA LYS A 80 -18.11 4.78 18.63
C LYS A 80 -19.04 5.99 18.57
N LYS A 81 -19.17 6.72 19.69
CA LYS A 81 -19.98 7.94 19.76
C LYS A 81 -19.39 9.07 18.94
N SER A 82 -18.08 9.28 19.01
CA SER A 82 -17.40 10.35 18.27
C SER A 82 -17.27 10.05 16.78
N TYR A 83 -17.20 8.77 16.39
CA TYR A 83 -16.95 8.34 15.02
C TYR A 83 -17.85 7.18 14.56
N PRO A 84 -19.18 7.37 14.51
CA PRO A 84 -20.13 6.29 14.21
C PRO A 84 -19.95 5.66 12.81
N PHE A 85 -19.36 6.39 11.86
CA PHE A 85 -19.12 5.91 10.50
C PHE A 85 -17.79 5.17 10.32
N LEU A 86 -16.88 5.25 11.31
CA LEU A 86 -15.57 4.62 11.22
C LEU A 86 -15.64 3.12 11.49
N GLU A 87 -16.37 2.64 12.50
CA GLU A 87 -16.34 1.21 12.85
C GLU A 87 -16.64 0.24 11.66
N PRO A 88 -17.60 0.52 10.75
CA PRO A 88 -17.84 -0.30 9.56
C PRO A 88 -16.68 -0.30 8.55
N SER A 89 -15.93 0.79 8.46
CA SER A 89 -15.01 1.11 7.35
C SER A 89 -13.54 1.14 7.74
N PHE A 90 -13.22 1.38 9.01
CA PHE A 90 -11.89 1.49 9.55
C PHE A 90 -11.16 0.16 9.47
N ARG A 91 -9.92 0.21 9.00
CA ARG A 91 -9.09 -0.96 8.79
C ARG A 91 -7.70 -0.77 9.37
N CYS A 92 -7.10 -1.89 9.71
CA CYS A 92 -5.73 -2.03 10.12
C CYS A 92 -5.04 -3.08 9.24
N ALA A 93 -3.74 -2.97 9.05
CA ALA A 93 -2.92 -3.95 8.35
C ALA A 93 -1.90 -4.54 9.32
N ALA A 94 -1.81 -5.86 9.32
CA ALA A 94 -0.75 -6.59 10.00
C ALA A 94 0.41 -6.81 9.03
N ARG A 95 1.65 -6.60 9.49
CA ARG A 95 2.85 -6.84 8.70
C ARG A 95 3.95 -7.51 9.52
N ARG A 96 4.72 -8.38 8.87
CA ARG A 96 5.93 -8.95 9.44
C ARG A 96 7.05 -7.94 9.41
N ALA A 97 7.71 -7.75 10.55
CA ALA A 97 9.00 -7.10 10.66
C ALA A 97 10.11 -8.15 10.46
N PRO A 98 11.29 -7.77 9.93
CA PRO A 98 11.65 -6.43 9.46
C PRO A 98 11.29 -6.17 7.99
N ASN A 99 10.87 -7.20 7.24
CA ASN A 99 10.69 -7.10 5.78
C ASN A 99 9.41 -6.36 5.34
N ASN A 100 8.59 -5.90 6.28
CA ASN A 100 7.32 -5.20 6.05
C ASN A 100 6.34 -6.01 5.17
N GLN A 101 6.45 -7.35 5.19
CA GLN A 101 5.58 -8.24 4.43
C GLN A 101 4.17 -8.21 5.00
N ARG A 102 3.16 -7.98 4.16
CA ARG A 102 1.75 -7.98 4.60
C ARG A 102 1.34 -9.38 5.08
N ILE A 103 0.56 -9.40 6.16
CA ILE A 103 0.00 -10.62 6.72
C ILE A 103 -1.45 -10.74 6.27
N ILE A 104 -1.81 -11.94 5.84
CA ILE A 104 -3.17 -12.30 5.44
C ILE A 104 -3.92 -12.78 6.67
N VAL A 105 -5.14 -12.29 6.84
CA VAL A 105 -6.03 -12.73 7.90
C VAL A 105 -7.32 -13.31 7.33
N THR A 106 -7.94 -14.20 8.11
CA THR A 106 -9.18 -14.87 7.75
C THR A 106 -10.19 -14.79 8.89
N ARG A 107 -11.47 -14.69 8.53
CA ARG A 107 -12.61 -14.73 9.46
C ARG A 107 -13.77 -15.43 8.80
N GLY A 108 -13.97 -16.71 9.13
CA GLY A 108 -14.84 -17.59 8.35
C GLY A 108 -14.33 -17.72 6.92
N SER A 109 -15.20 -17.45 5.93
CA SER A 109 -14.83 -17.41 4.51
C SER A 109 -14.22 -16.07 4.05
N SER A 110 -14.18 -15.05 4.91
CA SER A 110 -13.59 -13.76 4.56
C SER A 110 -12.07 -13.82 4.64
N ILE A 111 -11.39 -13.24 3.65
CA ILE A 111 -9.93 -13.08 3.59
C ILE A 111 -9.65 -11.59 3.43
N ASP A 112 -8.71 -11.05 4.21
CA ASP A 112 -8.31 -9.64 4.14
C ASP A 112 -6.83 -9.46 4.55
N PHE A 113 -6.28 -8.29 4.27
CA PHE A 113 -4.95 -7.83 4.73
C PHE A 113 -5.06 -6.45 5.37
N ASN A 114 -6.15 -5.73 5.08
CA ASN A 114 -6.58 -4.53 5.78
C ASN A 114 -7.79 -4.94 6.62
N PHE A 115 -7.56 -5.67 7.69
CA PHE A 115 -8.62 -6.20 8.53
C PHE A 115 -9.38 -5.09 9.26
N GLY A 116 -10.68 -5.30 9.45
CA GLY A 116 -11.52 -4.44 10.27
C GLY A 116 -12.64 -5.26 10.87
N ASP A 117 -13.13 -4.81 12.01
CA ASP A 117 -14.17 -5.55 12.70
C ASP A 117 -15.53 -5.34 12.04
N GLY A 118 -15.80 -4.14 11.53
CA GLY A 118 -17.08 -3.84 10.88
C GLY A 118 -18.28 -3.97 11.84
N GLY A 119 -18.04 -3.77 13.13
CA GLY A 119 -19.02 -4.04 14.20
C GLY A 119 -19.18 -5.53 14.55
N ASN A 120 -18.45 -6.44 13.90
CA ASN A 120 -18.50 -7.87 14.20
C ASN A 120 -17.47 -8.21 15.30
N PRO A 121 -17.90 -8.83 16.42
CA PRO A 121 -17.02 -9.14 17.54
C PRO A 121 -16.08 -10.33 17.32
N ASN A 122 -16.26 -11.07 16.22
CA ASN A 122 -15.42 -12.22 15.91
C ASN A 122 -14.02 -11.76 15.50
N VAL A 123 -13.03 -12.37 16.17
CA VAL A 123 -11.60 -12.20 15.92
C VAL A 123 -11.19 -12.73 14.55
N TRP A 124 -10.13 -12.14 14.00
CA TRP A 124 -9.45 -12.61 12.81
C TRP A 124 -8.34 -13.59 13.18
N SER A 125 -8.18 -14.67 12.41
CA SER A 125 -7.02 -15.56 12.48
C SER A 125 -6.02 -15.19 11.39
N PHE A 126 -4.75 -15.50 11.58
CA PHE A 126 -3.79 -15.47 10.47
C PHE A 126 -4.08 -16.61 9.49
N LYS A 127 -3.85 -16.38 8.18
CA LYS A 127 -4.06 -17.40 7.14
C LYS A 127 -3.26 -18.66 7.49
N ASN A 128 -3.85 -19.82 7.18
CA ASN A 128 -3.33 -21.14 7.52
C ASN A 128 -3.16 -21.40 9.03
N ASN A 129 -3.75 -20.56 9.90
CA ASN A 129 -3.56 -20.60 11.35
C ASN A 129 -2.08 -20.48 11.77
N GLU A 130 -1.27 -19.80 10.97
CA GLU A 130 0.13 -19.57 11.27
C GLU A 130 0.26 -18.57 12.42
N ALA A 131 0.84 -18.97 13.55
CA ALA A 131 1.14 -18.04 14.62
C ALA A 131 2.37 -17.19 14.26
N ILE A 132 2.40 -15.95 14.74
CA ILE A 132 3.45 -14.98 14.45
C ILE A 132 4.01 -14.48 15.78
N HIS A 133 5.31 -14.63 15.96
CA HIS A 133 5.99 -14.12 17.14
C HIS A 133 5.78 -12.59 17.26
N ALA A 134 5.39 -12.13 18.45
CA ALA A 134 5.00 -10.73 18.66
C ALA A 134 6.11 -9.72 18.30
N SER A 135 7.38 -10.07 18.49
CA SER A 135 8.50 -9.21 18.06
C SER A 135 8.49 -8.90 16.56
N ASP A 136 7.91 -9.81 15.77
CA ASP A 136 7.90 -9.73 14.32
C ASP A 136 6.57 -9.16 13.81
N LEU A 137 5.64 -8.80 14.68
CA LEU A 137 4.31 -8.30 14.31
C LEU A 137 4.24 -6.77 14.48
N SER A 138 3.97 -6.09 13.37
CA SER A 138 3.63 -4.67 13.33
C SER A 138 2.19 -4.49 12.85
N ILE A 139 1.45 -3.57 13.47
CA ILE A 139 0.08 -3.22 13.12
C ILE A 139 0.03 -1.76 12.71
N THR A 140 -0.48 -1.46 11.51
CA THR A 140 -0.77 -0.10 11.05
C THR A 140 -2.26 0.07 10.91
N CYS A 141 -2.88 1.02 11.61
CA CYS A 141 -4.26 1.42 11.33
C CYS A 141 -4.25 2.75 10.60
N ASP A 142 -5.02 2.85 9.53
CA ASP A 142 -5.09 4.04 8.67
C ASP A 142 -6.53 4.17 8.16
N PRO A 143 -7.21 5.31 8.37
CA PRO A 143 -8.58 5.51 7.89
C PRO A 143 -8.71 5.49 6.36
N THR A 144 -7.62 5.59 5.61
CA THR A 144 -7.61 5.48 4.14
C THR A 144 -7.57 4.02 3.66
N PHE A 145 -7.29 3.05 4.54
CA PHE A 145 -7.33 1.65 4.17
C PHE A 145 -8.75 1.19 3.87
N SER A 146 -8.91 0.51 2.74
CA SER A 146 -10.17 -0.07 2.30
C SER A 146 -10.17 -1.60 2.46
N LYS A 147 -11.38 -2.16 2.59
CA LYS A 147 -11.60 -3.60 2.53
C LYS A 147 -11.13 -4.12 1.17
N ILE A 148 -10.34 -5.19 1.17
CA ILE A 148 -9.89 -5.81 -0.07
C ILE A 148 -11.01 -6.70 -0.62
N ASP A 149 -11.15 -6.72 -1.94
CA ASP A 149 -12.02 -7.68 -2.62
C ASP A 149 -11.38 -9.07 -2.50
N PRO A 150 -12.02 -10.05 -1.83
CA PRO A 150 -11.47 -11.40 -1.69
C PRO A 150 -11.14 -12.06 -3.04
N ALA A 151 -11.86 -11.71 -4.10
CA ALA A 151 -11.60 -12.23 -5.45
C ALA A 151 -10.23 -11.77 -5.99
N ARG A 152 -9.70 -10.65 -5.49
CA ARG A 152 -8.43 -10.06 -5.92
C ARG A 152 -7.23 -10.46 -5.06
N VAL A 153 -7.43 -11.32 -4.06
CA VAL A 153 -6.36 -11.68 -3.12
C VAL A 153 -5.23 -12.42 -3.83
N ASN A 154 -5.54 -13.39 -4.69
CA ASN A 154 -4.52 -14.15 -5.43
C ASN A 154 -4.50 -13.77 -6.91
N ASP A 155 -4.97 -12.57 -7.25
CA ASP A 155 -5.03 -12.10 -8.63
C ASP A 155 -3.64 -11.62 -9.07
N ILE A 156 -3.18 -11.98 -10.25
CA ILE A 156 -2.02 -11.35 -10.89
C ILE A 156 -2.51 -10.91 -12.25
N ARG A 157 -2.51 -9.60 -12.49
CA ARG A 157 -3.15 -9.04 -13.68
C ARG A 157 -2.27 -7.99 -14.32
N VAL A 158 -2.10 -8.09 -15.63
CA VAL A 158 -1.53 -6.99 -16.41
C VAL A 158 -2.65 -6.35 -17.21
N GLN A 159 -2.86 -5.06 -17.02
CA GLN A 159 -3.73 -4.23 -17.84
C GLN A 159 -2.86 -3.50 -18.86
N LEU A 160 -3.14 -3.66 -20.15
CA LEU A 160 -2.55 -2.87 -21.22
C LEU A 160 -3.61 -1.89 -21.73
N SER A 161 -3.22 -0.64 -21.99
CA SER A 161 -4.14 0.39 -22.50
C SER A 161 -3.50 1.26 -23.57
N ASP A 162 -4.31 1.73 -24.51
CA ASP A 162 -3.98 2.87 -25.37
C ASP A 162 -4.73 4.12 -24.88
N ASP A 163 -4.00 5.15 -24.41
CA ASP A 163 -4.66 6.33 -23.82
C ASP A 163 -5.60 7.06 -24.82
N ALA A 164 -5.42 6.76 -26.12
CA ALA A 164 -6.05 7.46 -27.22
C ALA A 164 -7.28 6.74 -27.83
N ARG A 165 -7.57 5.46 -27.51
CA ARG A 165 -8.66 4.71 -28.19
C ARG A 165 -9.50 3.79 -27.29
N GLU A 166 -9.41 3.94 -25.98
CA GLU A 166 -10.19 3.16 -24.99
C GLU A 166 -9.94 1.63 -25.07
N LEU A 167 -8.95 1.17 -25.83
CA LEU A 167 -8.63 -0.25 -25.93
C LEU A 167 -7.84 -0.66 -24.70
N ALA A 168 -8.47 -1.48 -23.89
CA ALA A 168 -7.92 -2.02 -22.67
C ALA A 168 -7.91 -3.55 -22.78
N VAL A 169 -6.72 -4.16 -22.76
CA VAL A 169 -6.58 -5.63 -22.71
C VAL A 169 -6.12 -6.04 -21.33
N GLN A 170 -6.88 -6.94 -20.72
CA GLN A 170 -6.56 -7.51 -19.42
C GLN A 170 -6.00 -8.92 -19.58
N LEU A 171 -4.86 -9.18 -18.94
CA LEU A 171 -4.17 -10.46 -18.96
C LEU A 171 -4.13 -11.04 -17.55
N ASP A 172 -4.63 -12.27 -17.39
CA ASP A 172 -4.68 -12.96 -16.10
C ASP A 172 -3.52 -13.96 -15.96
N PHE A 173 -2.61 -13.66 -15.04
CA PHE A 173 -1.45 -14.47 -14.68
C PHE A 173 -1.64 -15.24 -13.37
N SER A 174 -2.83 -15.25 -12.78
CA SER A 174 -3.11 -15.84 -11.46
C SER A 174 -2.79 -17.33 -11.41
N ALA A 175 -2.86 -18.03 -12.56
CA ALA A 175 -2.44 -19.42 -12.68
C ALA A 175 -0.98 -19.65 -12.27
N SER A 176 -0.09 -18.67 -12.47
CA SER A 176 1.32 -18.75 -12.07
C SER A 176 1.55 -18.70 -10.57
N LYS A 177 0.60 -18.10 -9.84
CA LYS A 177 0.75 -17.71 -8.42
C LYS A 177 2.03 -16.92 -8.14
N GLY A 178 2.64 -16.31 -9.16
CA GLY A 178 3.93 -15.60 -9.07
C GLY A 178 5.14 -16.51 -8.83
N ALA A 179 4.99 -17.84 -8.94
CA ALA A 179 6.01 -18.82 -8.58
C ALA A 179 6.79 -19.38 -9.79
N TRP A 180 6.32 -19.14 -11.01
CA TRP A 180 7.01 -19.55 -12.24
C TRP A 180 6.70 -18.60 -13.39
N ASP A 181 7.48 -18.76 -14.46
CA ASP A 181 7.35 -17.97 -15.68
C ASP A 181 6.02 -18.32 -16.37
N LEU A 182 5.18 -17.32 -16.58
CA LEU A 182 3.96 -17.45 -17.38
C LEU A 182 3.98 -16.38 -18.46
N THR A 183 3.79 -16.80 -19.71
CA THR A 183 3.75 -15.91 -20.87
C THR A 183 2.38 -15.98 -21.49
N ILE A 184 1.77 -14.81 -21.70
CA ILE A 184 0.46 -14.68 -22.35
C ILE A 184 0.68 -13.88 -23.64
N PRO A 185 0.31 -14.45 -24.81
CA PRO A 185 0.34 -13.71 -26.05
C PRO A 185 -0.71 -12.60 -26.01
N THR A 186 -0.37 -11.49 -26.62
CA THR A 186 -1.22 -10.32 -26.76
C THR A 186 -1.31 -9.94 -28.24
N GLY A 187 -1.94 -8.81 -28.51
CA GLY A 187 -1.91 -8.19 -29.82
C GLY A 187 -2.47 -6.79 -29.71
N GLY A 188 -1.87 -5.85 -30.45
CA GLY A 188 -2.27 -4.44 -30.42
C GLY A 188 -1.12 -3.52 -30.08
N ASN A 189 -1.40 -2.22 -30.21
CA ASN A 189 -0.47 -1.17 -29.86
C ASN A 189 -0.95 -0.53 -28.57
N PHE A 190 -0.06 -0.41 -27.58
CA PHE A 190 -0.40 0.10 -26.26
C PHE A 190 0.58 1.18 -25.85
N VAL A 191 0.10 2.14 -25.07
CA VAL A 191 0.90 3.25 -24.52
C VAL A 191 1.24 2.96 -23.06
N GLN A 192 0.39 2.22 -22.36
CA GLN A 192 0.51 2.00 -20.93
C GLN A 192 0.38 0.53 -20.55
N ALA A 193 0.97 0.18 -19.41
CA ALA A 193 0.86 -1.11 -18.79
C ALA A 193 0.78 -0.97 -17.25
N GLU A 194 -0.17 -1.63 -16.62
CA GLU A 194 -0.27 -1.71 -15.17
C GLU A 194 -0.19 -3.18 -14.74
N LEU A 195 0.71 -3.50 -13.80
CA LEU A 195 0.71 -4.79 -13.13
C LEU A 195 -0.01 -4.62 -11.80
N PHE A 196 -0.99 -5.46 -11.54
CA PHE A 196 -1.56 -5.68 -10.23
C PHE A 196 -1.07 -7.03 -9.69
N VAL A 197 -0.46 -7.01 -8.51
CA VAL A 197 -0.10 -8.22 -7.77
C VAL A 197 -0.96 -8.28 -6.51
N GLY A 198 -1.89 -9.21 -6.52
CA GLY A 198 -2.78 -9.48 -5.40
C GLY A 198 -1.98 -9.70 -4.13
N PRO A 199 -2.44 -9.19 -2.99
CA PRO A 199 -1.69 -9.23 -1.74
C PRO A 199 -1.42 -10.66 -1.23
N GLY A 200 -2.17 -11.65 -1.71
CA GLY A 200 -2.02 -13.08 -1.39
C GLY A 200 -0.99 -13.84 -2.19
N ILE A 201 -0.33 -13.15 -3.13
CA ILE A 201 0.80 -13.69 -3.89
C ILE A 201 2.06 -13.60 -3.03
N ASP A 202 2.75 -14.73 -2.84
CA ASP A 202 3.93 -14.76 -1.97
C ASP A 202 5.04 -13.82 -2.48
N ASN A 203 5.23 -13.77 -3.80
CA ASN A 203 6.17 -12.87 -4.44
C ASN A 203 5.54 -11.51 -4.75
N GLN A 204 5.47 -10.63 -3.75
CA GLN A 204 5.01 -9.24 -3.93
C GLN A 204 5.96 -8.39 -4.79
N ALA A 205 7.18 -8.86 -5.02
CA ALA A 205 8.14 -8.22 -5.91
C ALA A 205 8.05 -8.75 -7.36
N LEU A 206 7.00 -9.51 -7.69
CA LEU A 206 6.80 -10.05 -9.04
C LEU A 206 6.87 -8.92 -10.07
N ARG A 207 7.60 -9.20 -11.14
CA ARG A 207 7.76 -8.31 -12.28
C ARG A 207 7.27 -8.99 -13.55
N CYS A 208 6.84 -8.18 -14.50
CA CYS A 208 6.50 -8.63 -15.84
C CYS A 208 7.29 -7.85 -16.89
N GLN A 209 7.59 -8.50 -18.02
CA GLN A 209 8.27 -7.92 -19.17
C GLN A 209 7.36 -8.04 -20.38
N ALA A 210 7.20 -6.94 -21.11
CA ALA A 210 6.49 -6.93 -22.38
C ALA A 210 7.48 -7.02 -23.55
N VAL A 211 7.13 -7.80 -24.58
CA VAL A 211 7.92 -7.98 -25.78
C VAL A 211 7.08 -7.61 -27.00
N GLY A 212 7.65 -6.79 -27.89
CA GLY A 212 7.05 -6.32 -29.12
C GLY A 212 8.04 -6.43 -30.27
N HIS A 213 7.63 -7.04 -31.38
CA HIS A 213 8.48 -7.31 -32.55
C HIS A 213 9.81 -8.01 -32.19
N GLY A 214 9.76 -8.91 -31.22
CA GLY A 214 10.94 -9.64 -30.71
C GLY A 214 11.89 -8.81 -29.83
N GLN A 215 11.56 -7.57 -29.51
CA GLN A 215 12.34 -6.69 -28.63
C GLN A 215 11.62 -6.42 -27.31
N VAL A 216 12.40 -6.23 -26.24
CA VAL A 216 11.85 -5.83 -24.94
C VAL A 216 11.36 -4.39 -25.01
N VAL A 217 10.11 -4.18 -24.62
CA VAL A 217 9.52 -2.85 -24.52
C VAL A 217 9.98 -2.20 -23.21
N LYS A 218 10.45 -0.95 -23.30
CA LYS A 218 10.89 -0.17 -22.15
C LYS A 218 9.78 0.74 -21.65
N PHE A 219 9.71 0.90 -20.33
CA PHE A 219 8.70 1.70 -19.65
C PHE A 219 9.28 2.73 -18.68
N ASN A 220 8.50 3.77 -18.43
CA ASN A 220 8.75 4.84 -17.49
C ASN A 220 7.63 4.89 -16.42
N ARG A 221 7.99 5.15 -15.16
CA ARG A 221 7.04 5.48 -14.08
C ARG A 221 7.72 6.31 -13.00
N GLY A 222 7.32 7.57 -12.87
CA GLY A 222 7.97 8.52 -11.95
C GLY A 222 9.47 8.61 -12.21
N ALA A 223 10.28 8.41 -11.17
CA ALA A 223 11.75 8.41 -11.28
C ALA A 223 12.33 7.15 -11.95
N ASN A 224 11.52 6.11 -12.20
CA ASN A 224 11.98 4.90 -12.88
C ASN A 224 11.88 5.07 -14.39
N LEU A 225 13.00 5.34 -15.05
CA LEU A 225 13.06 5.53 -16.50
C LEU A 225 13.68 4.33 -17.21
N ASN A 226 13.22 4.06 -18.43
CA ASN A 226 13.74 3.06 -19.36
C ASN A 226 13.85 1.65 -18.77
N LYS A 227 12.87 1.24 -17.97
CA LYS A 227 12.85 -0.08 -17.33
C LYS A 227 12.34 -1.15 -18.29
N GLU A 228 13.01 -2.29 -18.29
CA GLU A 228 12.67 -3.47 -19.11
C GLU A 228 11.63 -4.38 -18.45
N THR A 229 11.31 -4.09 -17.19
CA THR A 229 10.35 -4.82 -16.36
C THR A 229 9.42 -3.81 -15.70
N ILE A 230 8.15 -4.18 -15.59
CA ILE A 230 7.13 -3.47 -14.83
C ILE A 230 6.84 -4.24 -13.55
N GLY A 231 6.56 -3.53 -12.47
CA GLY A 231 6.01 -4.14 -11.26
C GLY A 231 4.88 -3.30 -10.70
N ASP A 232 4.03 -3.90 -9.89
CA ASP A 232 2.90 -3.23 -9.26
C ASP A 232 3.39 -2.04 -8.42
N GLY A 233 4.07 -2.32 -7.31
CA GLY A 233 4.62 -1.26 -6.44
C GLY A 233 3.58 -0.26 -5.93
N GLY A 234 2.27 -0.47 -6.15
CA GLY A 234 1.18 0.39 -5.72
C GLY A 234 1.17 1.80 -6.30
N ASN A 235 1.95 2.07 -7.36
CA ASN A 235 2.15 3.42 -7.92
C ASN A 235 1.45 3.63 -9.27
N GLY A 236 0.51 2.75 -9.63
CA GLY A 236 -0.27 2.84 -10.86
C GLY A 236 0.50 2.48 -12.14
N GLU A 237 0.00 3.00 -13.25
CA GLU A 237 0.40 2.64 -14.61
C GLU A 237 1.86 3.00 -14.94
N TRP A 238 2.46 2.18 -15.80
CA TRP A 238 3.72 2.46 -16.48
C TRP A 238 3.43 2.95 -17.91
N THR A 239 4.24 3.88 -18.42
CA THR A 239 4.12 4.40 -19.79
C THR A 239 5.26 3.87 -20.64
N VAL A 240 5.01 3.45 -21.88
CA VAL A 240 6.07 3.09 -22.83
C VAL A 240 7.05 4.26 -22.96
N SER A 241 8.36 3.99 -22.93
CA SER A 241 9.38 5.04 -22.78
C SER A 241 9.40 6.06 -23.93
N SER A 242 8.92 5.69 -25.11
CA SER A 242 8.77 6.61 -26.25
C SER A 242 7.57 7.55 -26.12
N GLY A 243 6.61 7.25 -25.23
CA GLY A 243 5.31 7.90 -25.16
C GLY A 243 4.38 7.59 -26.33
N VAL A 244 4.74 6.65 -27.21
CA VAL A 244 3.98 6.30 -28.41
C VAL A 244 3.47 4.87 -28.30
N ALA A 245 2.24 4.66 -28.79
CA ALA A 245 1.62 3.34 -28.83
C ALA A 245 2.55 2.36 -29.56
N THR A 246 2.95 1.30 -28.86
CA THR A 246 3.94 0.32 -29.30
C THR A 246 3.31 -1.06 -29.35
N ALA A 247 3.60 -1.81 -30.40
CA ALA A 247 3.11 -3.18 -30.54
C ALA A 247 3.61 -4.03 -29.36
N ILE A 248 2.70 -4.73 -28.69
CA ILE A 248 3.05 -5.73 -27.67
C ILE A 248 2.49 -7.06 -28.14
N ASP A 249 3.39 -8.01 -28.39
CA ASP A 249 3.06 -9.35 -28.90
C ASP A 249 2.83 -10.35 -27.77
N LYS A 250 3.48 -10.13 -26.62
CA LYS A 250 3.34 -10.96 -25.44
C LYS A 250 3.82 -10.25 -24.18
N VAL A 251 3.31 -10.70 -23.05
CA VAL A 251 3.78 -10.32 -21.71
C VAL A 251 4.17 -11.59 -20.94
N THR A 252 5.33 -11.55 -20.29
CA THR A 252 5.81 -12.62 -19.41
C THR A 252 5.91 -12.09 -18.00
N CYS A 253 5.30 -12.75 -17.02
CA CYS A 253 5.54 -12.50 -15.60
C CYS A 253 6.43 -13.61 -15.05
N SER A 254 7.49 -13.23 -14.34
CA SER A 254 8.50 -14.18 -13.86
C SER A 254 9.05 -13.76 -12.50
N PRO A 255 9.25 -14.71 -11.56
CA PRO A 255 9.95 -14.42 -10.31
C PRO A 255 11.45 -14.12 -10.50
N ARG A 256 12.01 -14.32 -11.69
CA ARG A 256 13.43 -14.07 -12.01
C ARG A 256 13.70 -12.64 -12.49
N PHE A 257 12.64 -11.91 -12.84
CA PHE A 257 12.75 -10.52 -13.26
C PHE A 257 12.92 -9.60 -12.04
N VAL A 258 13.77 -8.58 -12.17
CA VAL A 258 14.12 -7.60 -11.13
C VAL A 258 13.60 -6.21 -11.43
#